data_AF-A0A1F6XNC1-F1
#
_entry.id   AF-A0A1F6XNC1-F1
#
_cell.length_a   1.000
_cell.length_b   1.000
_cell.length_c   1.000
_cell.angle_alpha   90.00
_cell.angle_beta   90.00
_cell.angle_gamma   90.00
#
_symmetry.space_group_name_H-M   'P 1'
#
loop_
_entity.id
_entity.type
_entity.pdbx_description
1 polymer ?
#
loop_
_entity_poly.entity_id
_entity_poly.type
_entity_poly.pdbx_seq_one_letter_code
_entity_poly.pdbx_strand_id
1 'polypeptide(L)' 'MAELKALCMKCRDANNKPTMQTMTNPVVTKNDKGRYSAKGTCAVCGGNMFKFMSEADAKTMM' A
#
# COMPACT_ATOMS: atom_id res chain seq x y z
N MET A 1 4.94 -8.67 -11.79
CA MET A 1 4.45 -8.27 -10.45
C MET A 1 3.66 -6.99 -10.64
N ALA A 2 2.38 -6.96 -10.28
CA ALA A 2 1.58 -5.74 -10.40
C ALA A 2 2.16 -4.66 -9.45
N GLU A 3 2.47 -3.48 -9.97
CA GLU A 3 2.96 -2.38 -9.16
C GLU A 3 1.86 -1.89 -8.21
N LEU A 4 2.00 -2.18 -6.91
CA LEU A 4 1.01 -1.76 -5.93
C LEU A 4 1.23 -0.30 -5.53
N LYS A 5 0.35 0.60 -5.97
CA LYS A 5 0.37 2.00 -5.51
C LYS A 5 -0.49 2.18 -4.26
N ALA A 6 0.02 2.93 -3.28
CA ALA A 6 -0.68 3.26 -2.03
C ALA A 6 -0.41 4.70 -1.59
N LEU A 7 -1.22 5.24 -0.68
CA LEU A 7 -1.01 6.57 -0.13
C LEU A 7 0.19 6.53 0.83
N CYS A 8 1.21 7.36 0.59
CA CYS A 8 2.31 7.56 1.52
C CYS A 8 2.02 8.79 2.39
N MET A 9 1.95 8.61 3.71
CA MET A 9 1.70 9.71 4.64
C MET A 9 2.89 10.68 4.82
N LYS A 10 4.08 10.27 4.34
CA LYS A 10 5.30 11.09 4.33
C LYS A 10 5.46 11.87 3.03
N CYS A 11 5.22 11.24 1.87
CA CYS A 11 5.28 11.93 0.58
C CYS A 11 4.02 12.77 0.41
N ARG A 12 4.13 14.07 0.66
CA ARG A 12 3.03 15.02 0.52
C ARG A 12 3.25 15.94 -0.67
N ASP A 13 2.17 16.33 -1.32
CA ASP A 13 2.20 17.35 -2.36
C ASP A 13 2.36 18.76 -1.75
N ALA A 14 2.41 19.78 -2.61
CA ALA A 14 2.52 21.18 -2.21
C ALA A 14 1.35 21.67 -1.33
N ASN A 15 0.22 20.95 -1.32
CA ASN A 15 -0.94 21.25 -0.49
C ASN A 15 -0.97 20.39 0.80
N ASN A 16 0.17 19.79 1.17
CA ASN A 16 0.29 18.86 2.29
C ASN A 16 -0.61 17.61 2.20
N LYS A 17 -1.08 17.23 1.01
CA LYS A 17 -1.90 16.02 0.83
C LYS A 17 -1.03 14.79 0.59
N PRO A 18 -1.32 13.65 1.23
CA PRO A 18 -0.62 12.40 0.95
C PRO A 18 -0.75 12.03 -0.53
N THR A 19 0.34 11.56 -1.13
CA THR A 19 0.41 11.20 -2.55
C THR A 19 0.46 9.69 -2.73
N MET A 20 -0.04 9.22 -3.87
CA MET A 20 0.08 7.81 -4.25
C MET A 20 1.51 7.53 -4.68
N GLN A 21 2.15 6.58 -4.00
CA GLN A 21 3.51 6.14 -4.29
C GLN A 21 3.54 4.64 -4.56
N THR A 22 4.56 4.20 -5.30
CA THR A 22 4.81 2.78 -5.51
C THR A 22 5.25 2.14 -4.21
N MET A 23 4.55 1.08 -3.82
CA MET A 23 4.88 0.25 -2.65
C MET A 23 5.87 -0.83 -3.08
N THR A 24 7.06 -0.80 -2.49
CA THR A 24 8.07 -1.84 -2.61
C THR A 24 7.87 -2.89 -1.54
N ASN A 25 8.18 -4.15 -1.88
CA ASN A 25 8.02 -5.31 -1.00
C ASN A 25 6.62 -5.41 -0.37
N PRO A 26 5.53 -5.37 -1.17
CA PRO A 26 4.18 -5.47 -0.63
C PRO A 26 3.94 -6.87 -0.05
N VAL A 27 3.58 -6.93 1.22
CA VAL A 27 3.13 -8.13 1.93
C VAL A 27 1.63 -8.00 2.14
N VAL A 28 0.87 -8.84 1.46
CA VAL A 28 -0.59 -8.89 1.61
C VAL A 28 -0.93 -9.81 2.78
N THR A 29 -1.71 -9.29 3.73
CA THR A 29 -2.22 -10.04 4.87
C THR A 29 -3.73 -9.91 4.96
N LYS A 30 -4.38 -10.96 5.47
CA LYS A 30 -5.81 -11.00 5.80
C LYS A 30 -5.95 -10.90 7.32
N ASN A 31 -6.80 -10.01 7.80
CA ASN A 31 -7.11 -9.95 9.23
C ASN A 31 -8.22 -10.94 9.61
N ASP A 32 -8.43 -11.14 10.92
CA ASP A 32 -9.43 -12.07 11.46
C ASP A 32 -10.88 -11.71 11.10
N LYS A 33 -11.10 -10.44 10.70
CA LYS A 33 -12.39 -9.93 10.21
C LYS A 33 -12.57 -10.10 8.70
N GLY A 34 -11.68 -10.84 8.04
CA GLY A 34 -11.74 -11.14 6.61
C GLY A 34 -11.31 -10.00 5.67
N ARG A 35 -10.77 -8.89 6.18
CA ARG A 35 -10.31 -7.76 5.38
C ARG A 35 -8.86 -7.95 4.95
N TYR A 36 -8.59 -7.69 3.68
CA TYR A 36 -7.25 -7.76 3.12
C TYR A 36 -6.56 -6.41 3.19
N SER A 37 -5.27 -6.44 3.47
CA SER A 37 -4.42 -5.26 3.46
C SER A 37 -3.02 -5.60 2.98
N ALA A 38 -2.40 -4.67 2.25
CA ALA A 38 -0.99 -4.74 1.92
C ALA A 38 -0.19 -3.78 2.79
N LYS A 39 0.91 -4.28 3.34
CA LYS A 39 1.95 -3.51 4.01
C LYS A 39 3.20 -3.54 3.17
N GLY A 40 3.92 -2.43 3.10
CA GLY A 40 5.20 -2.38 2.41
C GLY A 40 5.89 -1.05 2.66
N THR A 41 6.83 -0.71 1.78
CA THR A 41 7.66 0.48 1.94
C THR A 41 7.48 1.41 0.74
N CYS A 42 7.56 2.72 0.97
CA CYS A 42 7.52 3.71 -0.09
C CYS A 42 8.82 3.72 -0.88
N ALA A 43 8.73 3.54 -2.20
CA ALA A 43 9.87 3.60 -3.11
C ALA A 43 10.62 4.95 -3.05
N VAL A 44 9.92 6.04 -2.72
CA VAL A 44 10.47 7.40 -2.76
C VAL A 44 11.15 7.79 -1.44
N CYS A 45 10.48 7.61 -0.31
CA CYS A 45 10.94 8.13 0.98
C CYS A 45 11.28 7.05 2.02
N GLY A 46 11.20 5.76 1.66
CA GLY A 46 11.43 4.65 2.58
C GLY A 46 10.41 4.55 3.73
N GLY A 47 9.31 5.30 3.68
CA GLY A 47 8.28 5.30 4.72
C GLY A 47 7.42 4.05 4.68
N ASN A 48 6.91 3.61 5.83
CA ASN A 48 5.94 2.53 5.89
C ASN A 48 4.65 2.94 5.15
N MET A 49 4.14 2.03 4.33
CA MET A 49 2.91 2.19 3.58
C MET A 49 1.93 1.07 3.94
N PHE A 50 0.65 1.43 3.91
CA PHE A 50 -0.44 0.53 4.20
C PHE A 50 -1.60 0.83 3.24
N LYS A 51 -2.19 -0.22 2.67
CA LYS A 51 -3.35 -0.10 1.78
C LYS A 51 -4.35 -1.20 2.06
N PHE A 52 -5.61 -0.82 2.26
CA PHE A 52 -6.70 -1.78 2.24
C PHE A 52 -6.94 -2.26 0.81
N MET A 53 -7.13 -3.56 0.65
CA MET A 53 -7.37 -4.19 -0.64
C MET A 53 -8.74 -4.84 -0.65
N SER A 54 -9.34 -4.92 -1.84
CA SER A 54 -10.49 -5.79 -2.05
C SER A 54 -10.04 -7.26 -1.99
N GLU A 55 -10.97 -8.17 -1.74
CA GLU A 55 -10.65 -9.61 -1.75
C GLU A 55 -10.16 -10.10 -3.11
N ALA A 56 -10.72 -9.57 -4.19
CA ALA A 56 -10.31 -9.93 -5.55
C ALA A 56 -8.86 -9.49 -5.82
N ASP A 57 -8.52 -8.23 -5.51
CA ASP A 57 -7.17 -7.70 -5.70
C ASP A 57 -6.14 -8.34 -4.77
N ALA A 58 -6.55 -8.74 -3.57
CA ALA A 58 -5.66 -9.39 -2.63
C ALA A 58 -5.32 -10.82 -3.07
N LYS A 59 -6.30 -11.59 -3.55
CA LYS A 59 -6.09 -12.96 -4.04
C LYS A 59 -5.23 -13.05 -5.29
N THR A 60 -5.18 -12.01 -6.11
CA THR A 60 -4.29 -11.97 -7.29
C THR A 60 -2.84 -11.62 -6.93
N MET A 61 -2.60 -11.13 -5.71
CA MET A 61 -1.28 -10.69 -5.23
C MET A 61 -0.71 -11.53 -4.07
N MET A 62 -1.50 -12.46 -3.51
CA MET A 62 -1.07 -13.50 -2.57
C MET A 62 -0.45 -14.68 -3.33
#